data_AF-A0AAD9CDJ1-F1
#
_entry.id   AF-A0AAD9CDJ1-F1
#
_cell.length_a   1.000
_cell.length_b   1.000
_cell.length_c   1.000
_cell.angle_alpha   90.00
_cell.angle_beta   90.00
_cell.angle_gamma   90.00
#
_symmetry.space_group_name_H-M   'P 1'
#
loop_
_entity.id
_entity.type
_entity.pdbx_description
1 polymer ?
#
loop_
_entity_poly.entity_id
_entity_poly.type
_entity_poly.pdbx_seq_one_letter_code
_entity_poly.pdbx_strand_id
1 'polypeptide(L)'
;MAASFLLLLTSVGLFLSAQAQDCPRPLGGPNMGLKGDDILLETFPNGKKVTFACDVGYESVGGSASIICTAGNWSSLRMKCERRSCGPIGDVTNGEVDYSGGIQFGDKLTVTCNPG
;
A
#
# COMPACT_ATOMS: atom_id res chain seq x y z
N MET A 1 32.92 14.89 -54.92
CA MET A 1 32.78 13.90 -53.83
C MET A 1 32.34 14.62 -52.55
N ALA A 2 31.11 15.13 -52.50
CA ALA A 2 30.60 15.82 -51.31
C ALA A 2 29.06 15.78 -51.23
N ALA A 3 28.43 14.77 -51.84
CA ALA A 3 26.98 14.60 -51.84
C ALA A 3 26.54 13.33 -51.09
N SER A 4 27.46 12.60 -50.47
CA SER A 4 27.19 11.30 -49.82
C SER A 4 27.18 11.35 -48.29
N PHE A 5 27.49 12.50 -47.68
CA PHE A 5 27.50 12.66 -46.21
C PHE A 5 26.18 13.19 -45.62
N LEU A 6 25.28 13.73 -46.44
CA LEU A 6 23.98 14.26 -45.97
C LEU A 6 22.89 13.18 -45.81
N LEU A 7 23.12 11.96 -46.30
CA LEU A 7 22.17 10.84 -46.19
C LEU A 7 22.38 9.97 -44.95
N LEU A 8 23.44 10.19 -44.17
CA LEU A 8 23.69 9.47 -42.92
C LEU A 8 23.05 10.16 -41.69
N LEU A 9 22.52 11.38 -41.84
CA LEU A 9 21.80 12.10 -40.77
C LEU A 9 20.28 11.88 -40.80
N THR A 10 19.74 11.27 -41.85
CA THR A 10 18.30 10.96 -41.97
C THR A 10 17.93 9.57 -41.44
N SER A 11 18.90 8.78 -40.98
CA SER A 11 18.68 7.43 -40.43
C SER A 11 18.42 7.41 -38.92
N VAL A 12 18.38 8.56 -38.24
CA VAL A 12 17.57 8.66 -37.02
C VAL A 12 16.11 8.72 -37.48
N GLY A 13 15.64 7.60 -38.02
CA GLY A 13 14.23 7.36 -38.19
C GLY A 13 13.58 7.70 -36.86
N LEU A 14 12.49 8.45 -36.91
CA LEU A 14 11.57 8.58 -35.80
C LEU A 14 11.14 7.15 -35.42
N PHE A 15 11.94 6.48 -34.60
CA PHE A 15 11.45 5.42 -33.76
C PHE A 15 10.52 6.15 -32.79
N LEU A 16 9.23 6.14 -33.12
CA LEU A 16 8.17 6.23 -32.12
C LEU A 16 8.32 5.00 -31.24
N SER A 17 9.40 4.91 -30.46
CA SER A 17 9.43 4.03 -29.32
C SER A 17 8.36 4.60 -28.41
N ALA A 18 7.19 3.95 -28.37
CA ALA A 18 6.22 4.13 -27.32
C ALA A 18 6.91 3.65 -26.03
N GLN A 19 7.79 4.49 -25.49
CA GLN A 19 8.41 4.23 -24.21
C GLN A 19 7.28 4.39 -23.21
N ALA A 20 6.87 3.26 -22.64
CA ALA A 20 5.84 3.28 -21.64
C ALA A 20 6.40 3.99 -20.41
N GLN A 21 5.71 5.04 -19.97
CA GLN A 21 6.18 5.92 -18.91
C GLN A 21 6.19 5.21 -17.55
N ASP A 22 7.26 5.42 -16.79
CA ASP A 22 7.39 4.95 -15.41
C ASP A 22 6.47 5.74 -14.48
N CYS A 23 6.01 5.08 -13.41
CA CYS A 23 5.13 5.68 -12.43
C CYS A 23 5.92 6.24 -11.24
N PRO A 24 5.46 7.36 -10.64
CA PRO A 24 6.00 7.82 -9.36
C PRO A 24 5.61 6.85 -8.24
N ARG A 25 6.17 7.04 -7.05
CA ARG A 25 5.73 6.31 -5.85
C ARG A 25 4.21 6.42 -5.66
N PRO A 26 3.47 5.29 -5.61
CA PRO A 26 2.03 5.31 -5.43
C PRO A 26 1.66 5.77 -4.02
N LEU A 27 0.56 6.50 -3.91
CA LEU A 27 -0.02 6.87 -2.63
C LEU A 27 -0.92 5.73 -2.12
N GLY A 28 -0.75 5.36 -0.86
CA GLY A 28 -1.62 4.42 -0.16
C GLY A 28 -2.91 5.07 0.32
N GLY A 29 -3.83 4.24 0.80
CA GLY A 29 -4.98 4.66 1.59
C GLY A 29 -4.63 4.86 3.08
N PRO A 30 -5.63 5.07 3.93
CA PRO A 30 -5.43 5.15 5.37
C PRO A 30 -4.94 3.81 5.95
N ASN A 31 -3.97 3.88 6.87
CA ASN A 31 -3.44 2.76 7.64
C ASN A 31 -2.86 1.62 6.78
N MET A 32 -2.19 1.98 5.68
CA MET A 32 -1.49 1.04 4.81
C MET A 32 -0.25 1.65 4.18
N GLY A 33 0.72 0.80 3.85
CA GLY A 33 1.95 1.17 3.17
C GLY A 33 2.35 0.18 2.09
N LEU A 34 3.34 0.55 1.29
CA LEU A 34 4.00 -0.38 0.37
C LEU A 34 4.64 -1.53 1.16
N LYS A 35 4.72 -2.71 0.54
CA LYS A 35 5.29 -3.91 1.16
C LYS A 35 6.64 -4.27 0.54
N GLY A 36 7.55 -4.81 1.36
CA GLY A 36 8.84 -5.33 0.90
C GLY A 36 9.77 -4.23 0.40
N ASP A 37 10.68 -4.55 -0.51
CA ASP A 37 11.71 -3.61 -0.99
C ASP A 37 11.15 -2.43 -1.79
N ASP A 38 9.91 -2.54 -2.29
CA ASP A 38 9.21 -1.45 -2.98
C ASP A 38 9.06 -0.21 -2.06
N ILE A 39 9.17 -0.35 -0.73
CA ILE A 39 9.17 0.78 0.21
C ILE A 39 10.35 1.72 0.01
N LEU A 40 11.44 1.28 -0.60
CA LEU A 40 12.68 2.04 -0.79
C LEU A 40 12.74 2.77 -2.14
N LEU A 41 11.72 2.59 -3.00
CA LEU A 41 11.72 3.09 -4.37
C LEU A 41 10.85 4.34 -4.53
N GLU A 42 11.34 5.29 -5.33
CA GLU A 42 10.61 6.52 -5.68
C GLU A 42 10.00 6.47 -7.10
N THR A 43 10.45 5.53 -7.93
CA THR A 43 10.01 5.38 -9.33
C THR A 43 9.90 3.91 -9.70
N PHE A 44 8.89 3.58 -10.51
CA PHE A 44 8.50 2.21 -10.80
C PHE A 44 8.32 2.01 -12.31
N PRO A 45 8.97 1.00 -12.91
CA PRO A 45 8.91 0.81 -14.35
C PRO A 45 7.50 0.47 -14.83
N ASN A 46 7.15 0.86 -16.06
CA ASN A 46 5.88 0.46 -16.65
C ASN A 46 5.68 -1.07 -16.60
N GLY A 47 4.48 -1.50 -16.21
CA GLY A 47 4.13 -2.91 -16.02
C GLY A 47 4.48 -3.46 -14.63
N LYS A 48 5.25 -2.71 -13.81
CA LYS A 48 5.53 -3.11 -12.42
C LYS A 48 4.24 -3.23 -11.63
N LYS A 49 4.09 -4.38 -10.97
CA LYS A 49 3.06 -4.60 -9.95
C LYS A 49 3.69 -4.40 -8.57
N VAL A 50 3.03 -3.61 -7.73
CA VAL A 50 3.40 -3.43 -6.31
C VAL A 50 2.23 -3.86 -5.43
N THR A 51 2.52 -4.15 -4.17
CA THR A 51 1.52 -4.61 -3.21
C THR A 51 1.58 -3.79 -1.94
N PHE A 52 0.41 -3.44 -1.42
CA PHE A 52 0.24 -2.77 -0.15
C PHE A 52 0.00 -3.77 0.98
N ALA A 53 0.34 -3.37 2.20
CA ALA A 53 0.00 -4.06 3.43
C ALA A 53 -0.62 -3.06 4.41
N CYS A 54 -1.54 -3.54 5.25
CA CYS A 54 -2.04 -2.72 6.36
C CYS A 54 -0.92 -2.46 7.38
N ASP A 55 -0.96 -1.28 7.98
CA ASP A 55 -0.02 -0.89 9.03
C ASP A 55 -0.19 -1.77 10.28
N VAL A 56 0.79 -1.70 11.18
CA VAL A 56 0.75 -2.43 12.45
C VAL A 56 -0.52 -2.07 13.22
N GLY A 57 -1.23 -3.08 13.71
CA GLY A 57 -2.50 -2.93 14.41
C GLY A 57 -3.73 -2.88 13.52
N TYR A 58 -3.55 -2.94 12.19
CA TYR A 58 -4.64 -3.01 11.22
C TYR A 58 -4.66 -4.36 10.48
N GLU A 59 -5.80 -4.68 9.88
CA GLU A 59 -5.99 -5.86 9.05
C GLU A 59 -6.82 -5.56 7.81
N SER A 60 -6.59 -6.36 6.75
CA SER A 60 -7.29 -6.20 5.48
C SER A 60 -8.69 -6.80 5.58
N VAL A 61 -9.71 -5.96 5.40
CA VAL A 61 -11.12 -6.37 5.41
C VAL A 61 -11.70 -6.60 4.01
N GLY A 62 -10.89 -6.45 2.96
CA GLY A 62 -11.26 -6.77 1.59
C GLY A 62 -10.64 -5.85 0.55
N GLY A 63 -10.86 -6.19 -0.73
CA GLY A 63 -10.32 -5.49 -1.89
C GLY A 63 -8.93 -5.98 -2.32
N SER A 64 -8.49 -5.54 -3.50
CA SER A 64 -7.16 -5.88 -4.04
C SER A 64 -6.08 -5.01 -3.40
N ALA A 65 -5.05 -5.66 -2.85
CA ALA A 65 -3.85 -5.04 -2.29
C ALA A 65 -2.82 -4.64 -3.35
N SER A 66 -2.94 -5.16 -4.57
CA SER A 66 -1.97 -4.91 -5.64
C SER A 66 -2.48 -3.89 -6.65
N ILE A 67 -1.56 -3.07 -7.14
CA ILE A 67 -1.75 -2.12 -8.25
C ILE A 67 -0.64 -2.28 -9.28
N ILE A 68 -0.93 -1.88 -10.52
CA ILE A 68 -0.02 -1.99 -11.67
C ILE A 68 0.22 -0.60 -12.26
N CYS A 69 1.49 -0.32 -12.56
CA CYS A 69 1.89 0.87 -13.30
C CYS A 69 1.60 0.66 -14.79
N THR A 70 0.82 1.55 -15.39
CA THR A 70 0.49 1.53 -16.82
C THR A 70 0.65 2.94 -17.38
N ALA A 71 1.67 3.14 -18.21
CA ALA A 71 1.97 4.41 -18.89
C ALA A 71 1.90 5.62 -17.94
N GLY A 72 2.67 5.58 -16.85
CA GLY A 72 2.78 6.65 -15.86
C GLY A 72 1.63 6.72 -14.85
N ASN A 73 0.62 5.85 -14.97
CA ASN A 73 -0.56 5.87 -14.12
C ASN A 73 -0.72 4.55 -13.37
N TRP A 74 -1.08 4.64 -12.09
CA TRP A 74 -1.41 3.47 -11.28
C TRP A 74 -2.86 3.03 -11.46
N SER A 75 -3.09 1.73 -11.54
CA SER A 75 -4.44 1.17 -11.40
C SER A 75 -5.01 1.46 -10.00
N SER A 76 -6.34 1.46 -9.85
CA SER A 76 -6.99 1.76 -8.57
C SER A 76 -6.64 0.75 -7.46
N LEU A 77 -6.14 1.27 -6.34
CA LEU A 77 -6.01 0.51 -5.09
C LEU A 77 -7.39 0.36 -4.44
N ARG A 78 -7.78 -0.88 -4.10
CA ARG A 78 -9.12 -1.18 -3.55
C ARG A 78 -9.10 -1.77 -2.15
N MET A 79 -7.91 -2.14 -1.64
CA MET A 79 -7.77 -2.69 -0.30
C MET A 79 -8.24 -1.69 0.77
N LYS A 80 -8.89 -2.21 1.81
CA LYS A 80 -9.27 -1.45 3.00
C LYS A 80 -8.63 -2.06 4.23
N CYS A 81 -8.16 -1.21 5.13
CA CYS A 81 -7.54 -1.60 6.38
C CYS A 81 -8.36 -1.06 7.56
N GLU A 82 -8.73 -1.95 8.47
CA GLU A 82 -9.47 -1.63 9.71
C GLU A 82 -8.68 -2.08 10.93
N ARG A 83 -8.97 -1.50 12.10
CA ARG A 83 -8.27 -1.84 13.34
C ARG A 83 -8.51 -3.30 13.68
N ARG A 84 -7.44 -4.04 13.92
CA ARG A 84 -7.51 -5.44 14.32
C ARG A 84 -8.21 -5.56 15.66
N SER A 85 -9.11 -6.55 15.79
CA SER A 85 -9.68 -6.91 17.08
C SER A 85 -8.67 -7.68 17.94
N CYS A 86 -8.49 -7.27 19.19
CA CYS A 86 -7.74 -8.04 20.19
C CYS A 86 -8.58 -9.19 20.77
N GLY A 87 -9.90 -9.18 20.55
CA GLY A 87 -10.84 -10.08 21.21
C GLY A 87 -11.11 -9.69 22.67
N PRO A 88 -12.07 -10.36 23.32
CA PRO A 88 -12.31 -10.19 24.74
C PRO A 88 -11.13 -10.75 25.55
N ILE A 89 -10.77 -10.10 26.65
CA ILE A 89 -9.70 -10.57 27.55
C ILE A 89 -10.13 -11.75 28.44
N GLY A 90 -11.40 -12.14 28.35
CA GLY A 90 -12.01 -13.17 29.18
C GLY A 90 -12.53 -12.63 30.51
N ASP A 91 -12.94 -13.55 31.38
CA ASP A 91 -13.45 -13.22 32.70
C ASP A 91 -12.31 -13.01 33.69
N VAL A 92 -12.44 -11.99 34.54
CA VAL A 92 -11.49 -11.73 35.63
C VAL A 92 -12.07 -12.28 36.92
N THR A 93 -11.36 -13.20 37.58
CA THR A 93 -11.80 -13.75 38.87
C THR A 93 -11.90 -12.64 39.92
N ASN A 94 -13.06 -12.54 40.57
CA ASN A 94 -13.36 -11.48 41.54
C ASN A 94 -13.17 -10.06 41.00
N GLY A 95 -13.46 -9.83 39.72
CA GLY A 95 -13.46 -8.49 39.13
C GLY A 95 -14.35 -8.40 37.90
N GLU A 96 -14.52 -7.18 37.41
CA GLU A 96 -15.31 -6.82 36.24
C GLU A 96 -14.45 -6.06 35.22
N VAL A 97 -14.70 -6.30 33.94
CA VAL A 97 -14.01 -5.65 32.82
C VAL A 97 -14.95 -4.67 32.13
N ASP A 98 -14.56 -3.40 32.06
CA ASP A 98 -15.27 -2.37 31.31
C ASP A 98 -14.82 -2.37 29.85
N TYR A 99 -15.71 -2.85 28.98
CA TYR A 99 -15.54 -2.91 27.52
C TYR A 99 -16.03 -1.64 26.78
N SER A 100 -16.45 -0.59 27.48
CA SER A 100 -16.94 0.65 26.86
C SER A 100 -15.88 1.36 25.98
N GLY A 101 -14.60 1.16 26.30
CA GLY A 101 -13.47 1.66 25.52
C GLY A 101 -13.19 0.92 24.20
N GLY A 102 -13.88 -0.20 23.94
CA GLY A 102 -13.66 -1.06 22.77
C GLY A 102 -12.61 -2.16 22.99
N ILE A 103 -12.44 -3.02 21.98
CA ILE A 103 -11.55 -4.19 22.01
C ILE A 103 -10.61 -4.26 20.79
N GLN A 104 -10.45 -3.15 20.07
CA GLN A 104 -9.61 -3.07 18.89
C GLN A 104 -8.24 -2.47 19.22
N PHE A 105 -7.31 -2.55 18.27
CA PHE A 105 -6.00 -1.94 18.40
C PHE A 105 -6.08 -0.46 18.84
N GLY A 106 -5.36 -0.14 19.92
CA GLY A 106 -5.32 1.19 20.52
C GLY A 106 -6.41 1.48 21.58
N ASP A 107 -7.41 0.61 21.70
CA ASP A 107 -8.44 0.73 22.74
C ASP A 107 -7.85 0.39 24.13
N LYS A 108 -8.51 0.86 25.19
CA LYS A 108 -8.12 0.62 26.58
C LYS A 108 -9.31 0.10 27.37
N LEU A 109 -9.03 -0.91 28.20
CA LEU A 109 -10.01 -1.53 29.10
C LEU A 109 -9.66 -1.17 30.54
N THR A 110 -10.68 -1.00 31.36
CA THR A 110 -10.53 -0.85 32.82
C THR A 110 -11.00 -2.12 33.49
N VAL A 111 -10.20 -2.66 34.41
CA VAL A 111 -10.57 -3.81 35.23
C VAL A 111 -10.77 -3.33 36.66
N THR A 112 -11.92 -3.65 37.26
CA THR A 112 -12.26 -3.26 38.62
C THR A 112 -12.43 -4.51 39.48
N CYS A 113 -11.71 -4.60 40.60
CA CYS A 113 -11.90 -5.70 41.53
C CYS A 113 -13.22 -5.56 42.29
N ASN A 114 -13.86 -6.70 42.56
CA ASN A 114 -15.01 -6.76 43.45
C ASN A 114 -14.58 -6.38 44.87
N PRO A 115 -15.46 -5.76 45.67
CA PRO A 115 -15.20 -5.53 47.09
C PRO A 115 -14.92 -6.84 47.84
N GLY A 116 -13.89 -6.85 48.70
CA GLY A 116 -13.48 -8.02 49.48
C GLY A 116 -12.15 -7.83 50.18
#